data_AF-A0A160FCB3-F1
#
_entry.id   AF-A0A160FCB3-F1
#
_cell.length_a   1.000
_cell.length_b   1.000
_cell.length_c   1.000
_cell.angle_alpha   90.00
_cell.angle_beta   90.00
_cell.angle_gamma   90.00
#
_symmetry.space_group_name_H-M   'P 1'
#
loop_
_entity.id
_entity.type
_entity.pdbx_description
1 polymer ?
#
loop_
_entity_poly.entity_id
_entity_poly.type
_entity_poly.pdbx_seq_one_letter_code
_entity_poly.pdbx_strand_id
1 'polypeptide(L)'
;MSAVKLCMPQNWRQLVGEAMKKIITEYYQAPSSSRSASLVLKLVEKHWRHVDQEVFHSNIHYYTVLAKTTDYLLRFLDPTIDWFLLFERIEYGAKHVDVDIAYKQDEICIIRKFILQEDEAFYSYYMNRIAAAFESERRESSKTVAVEFCSLLTGQRQIQAVVAQNRLKQLKTK
;
A
#
# COMPACT_ATOMS: atom_id res chain seq x y z
N MET A 1 35.00 -3.93 18.55
CA MET A 1 34.62 -4.66 17.32
C MET A 1 33.35 -4.03 16.79
N SER A 2 33.46 -3.14 15.79
CA SER A 2 32.30 -2.49 15.19
C SER A 2 31.57 -3.47 14.28
N ALA A 3 30.28 -3.66 14.51
CA ALA A 3 29.42 -4.39 13.59
C ALA A 3 29.40 -3.64 12.25
N VAL A 4 30.00 -4.26 11.23
CA VAL A 4 29.86 -3.82 9.85
C VAL A 4 28.37 -3.99 9.51
N LYS A 5 27.67 -2.87 9.44
CA LYS A 5 26.30 -2.80 8.93
C LYS A 5 26.41 -3.13 7.44
N LEU A 6 26.19 -4.39 7.07
CA LEU A 6 26.06 -4.84 5.69
C LEU A 6 24.81 -4.14 5.12
N CYS A 7 25.00 -2.93 4.58
CA CYS A 7 23.97 -2.24 3.83
C CYS A 7 23.85 -3.01 2.51
N MET A 8 22.82 -3.84 2.38
CA MET A 8 22.44 -4.36 1.07
C MET A 8 22.31 -3.16 0.11
N PRO A 9 22.83 -3.23 -1.13
CA PRO A 9 22.66 -2.13 -2.07
C PRO A 9 21.15 -1.86 -2.22
N GLN A 10 20.74 -0.63 -1.88
CA GLN A 10 19.34 -0.22 -2.01
C GLN A 10 18.94 -0.39 -3.46
N ASN A 11 17.96 -1.25 -3.72
CA ASN A 11 17.41 -1.35 -5.06
C ASN A 11 16.46 -0.17 -5.28
N TRP A 12 16.36 0.31 -6.52
CA TRP A 12 15.49 1.43 -6.87
C TRP A 12 14.05 1.27 -6.37
N ARG A 13 13.54 0.03 -6.26
CA ARG A 13 12.17 -0.24 -5.77
C ARG A 13 11.99 0.21 -4.32
N GLN A 14 13.00 0.01 -3.46
CA GLN A 14 12.96 0.47 -2.07
C GLN A 14 12.91 1.99 -2.00
N LEU A 15 13.80 2.69 -2.71
CA LEU A 15 13.82 4.15 -2.74
C LEU A 15 12.52 4.75 -3.30
N VAL A 16 12.00 4.18 -4.39
CA VAL A 16 10.71 4.59 -4.93
C VAL A 16 9.60 4.31 -3.93
N GLY A 17 9.57 3.15 -3.28
CA GLY A 17 8.58 2.82 -2.26
C GLY A 17 8.58 3.80 -1.09
N GLU A 18 9.75 4.21 -0.60
CA GLU A 18 9.89 5.24 0.43
C GLU A 18 9.39 6.61 -0.02
N ALA A 19 9.71 7.01 -1.26
CA ALA A 19 9.20 8.24 -1.84
C ALA A 19 7.66 8.20 -1.98
N MET A 20 7.10 7.09 -2.46
CA MET A 20 5.65 6.91 -2.60
C MET A 20 4.96 7.00 -1.24
N LYS A 21 5.51 6.34 -0.22
CA LYS A 21 5.00 6.43 1.15
C LYS A 21 4.90 7.89 1.61
N LYS A 22 5.97 8.67 1.46
CA LYS A 22 5.98 10.10 1.84
C LYS A 22 4.95 10.92 1.07
N ILE A 23 4.85 10.73 -0.25
CA ILE A 23 3.87 11.44 -1.10
C ILE A 23 2.45 11.11 -0.67
N ILE A 24 2.12 9.84 -0.52
CA ILE A 24 0.77 9.37 -0.17
C ILE A 24 0.41 9.85 1.24
N THR A 25 1.33 9.75 2.20
CA THR A 25 1.14 10.27 3.57
C THR A 25 0.83 11.77 3.55
N GLU A 26 1.67 12.58 2.91
CA GLU A 26 1.47 14.04 2.87
C GLU A 26 0.19 14.44 2.11
N TYR A 27 -0.18 13.70 1.06
CA TYR A 27 -1.43 13.92 0.33
C TYR A 27 -2.66 13.71 1.23
N TYR A 28 -2.72 12.58 1.94
CA TYR A 28 -3.89 12.26 2.77
C TYR A 28 -3.93 13.01 4.10
N GLN A 29 -2.78 13.49 4.60
CA GLN A 29 -2.74 14.39 5.76
C GLN A 29 -3.13 15.83 5.43
N ALA A 30 -3.08 16.23 4.16
CA ALA A 30 -3.60 17.52 3.74
C ALA A 30 -5.13 17.58 3.89
N PRO A 31 -5.71 18.77 4.17
CA PRO A 31 -7.16 18.96 4.19
C PRO A 31 -7.80 18.46 2.90
N SER A 32 -8.94 17.77 2.98
CA SER A 32 -9.62 17.18 1.82
C SER A 32 -9.88 18.19 0.70
N SER A 33 -10.20 19.44 1.04
CA SER A 33 -10.39 20.54 0.09
C SER A 33 -9.13 20.94 -0.71
N SER A 34 -7.95 20.55 -0.26
CA SER A 34 -6.65 20.84 -0.90
C SER A 34 -6.06 19.65 -1.66
N ARG A 35 -6.62 18.45 -1.45
CA ARG A 35 -6.22 17.23 -2.13
C ARG A 35 -6.59 17.32 -3.60
N SER A 36 -5.58 17.40 -4.46
CA SER A 36 -5.75 17.72 -5.87
C SER A 36 -4.61 17.16 -6.70
N ALA A 37 -4.80 17.07 -8.02
CA ALA A 37 -3.74 16.66 -8.95
C ALA A 37 -2.49 17.55 -8.84
N SER A 38 -2.66 18.86 -8.66
CA SER A 38 -1.54 19.79 -8.48
C SER A 38 -0.77 19.53 -7.19
N LEU A 39 -1.45 19.14 -6.10
CA LEU A 39 -0.78 18.70 -4.88
C LEU A 39 0.05 17.43 -5.12
N VAL A 40 -0.50 16.44 -5.83
CA VAL A 40 0.25 15.21 -6.17
C VAL A 40 1.54 15.56 -6.92
N LEU A 41 1.46 16.39 -7.97
CA LEU A 41 2.63 16.79 -8.75
C LEU A 41 3.69 17.51 -7.90
N LYS A 42 3.26 18.42 -7.03
CA LYS A 42 4.15 19.12 -6.09
C LYS A 42 4.85 18.16 -5.12
N LEU A 43 4.12 17.17 -4.62
CA LEU A 43 4.66 16.16 -3.71
C LEU A 43 5.63 15.22 -4.44
N VAL A 44 5.33 14.84 -5.68
CA VAL A 44 6.24 14.08 -6.55
C VAL A 44 7.54 14.84 -6.74
N GLU A 45 7.49 16.11 -7.17
CA GLU A 45 8.69 16.94 -7.34
C GLU A 45 9.51 17.03 -6.04
N LYS A 46 8.85 17.28 -4.91
CA LYS A 46 9.48 17.40 -3.58
C LYS A 46 10.21 16.13 -3.15
N HIS A 47 9.60 14.95 -3.35
CA HIS A 47 10.10 13.69 -2.78
C HIS A 47 10.94 12.89 -3.76
N TRP A 48 10.64 12.96 -5.05
CA TRP A 48 11.36 12.21 -6.09
C TRP A 48 12.78 12.70 -6.31
N ARG A 49 13.07 13.98 -6.04
CA ARG A 49 14.44 14.54 -6.12
C ARG A 49 15.45 13.84 -5.20
N HIS A 50 14.99 13.08 -4.20
CA HIS A 50 15.84 12.31 -3.29
C HIS A 50 16.02 10.85 -3.74
N VAL A 51 15.37 10.44 -4.84
CA VAL A 51 15.53 9.10 -5.42
C VAL A 51 16.75 9.14 -6.32
N ASP A 52 17.80 8.44 -5.89
CA ASP A 52 19.05 8.34 -6.64
C ASP A 52 18.81 7.72 -8.03
N GLN A 53 19.29 8.39 -9.07
CA GLN A 53 19.15 7.93 -10.44
C GLN A 53 20.11 6.77 -10.74
N GLU A 54 21.24 6.66 -10.04
CA GLU A 54 22.28 5.67 -10.30
C GLU A 54 21.87 4.24 -9.92
N VAL A 55 20.85 4.08 -9.06
CA VAL A 55 20.33 2.75 -8.68
C VAL A 55 19.39 2.13 -9.72
N PHE A 56 19.12 2.83 -10.83
CA PHE A 56 18.27 2.36 -11.92
C PHE A 56 19.12 1.77 -13.06
N HIS A 57 18.53 0.83 -13.80
CA HIS A 57 19.21 0.19 -14.95
C HIS A 57 19.69 1.16 -16.04
N SER A 58 19.02 2.30 -16.19
CA SER A 58 19.38 3.36 -17.13
C SER A 58 18.57 4.64 -16.84
N ASN A 59 18.96 5.76 -17.44
CA ASN A 59 18.19 7.01 -17.40
C ASN A 59 16.78 6.82 -17.96
N ILE A 60 16.63 6.05 -19.03
CA ILE A 60 15.32 5.73 -19.63
C ILE A 60 14.47 4.98 -18.60
N HIS A 61 15.05 4.00 -17.90
CA HIS A 61 14.34 3.26 -16.86
C HIS A 61 13.92 4.18 -15.70
N TYR A 62 14.80 5.07 -15.23
CA TYR A 62 14.49 6.07 -14.20
C TYR A 62 13.27 6.93 -14.58
N TYR A 63 13.31 7.59 -15.74
CA TYR A 63 12.23 8.46 -16.17
C TYR A 63 10.95 7.70 -16.51
N THR A 64 11.05 6.46 -16.99
CA THR A 64 9.88 5.59 -17.21
C THR A 64 9.18 5.26 -15.90
N VAL A 65 9.93 4.91 -14.87
CA VAL A 65 9.38 4.63 -13.54
C VAL A 65 8.74 5.89 -12.95
N LEU A 66 9.43 7.04 -13.01
CA LEU A 66 8.87 8.33 -12.56
C LEU A 66 7.55 8.67 -13.26
N ALA A 67 7.52 8.57 -14.60
CA ALA A 67 6.32 8.90 -15.37
C ALA A 67 5.14 7.99 -15.01
N LYS A 68 5.37 6.68 -14.92
CA LYS A 68 4.34 5.69 -14.56
C LYS A 68 3.83 5.88 -13.14
N THR A 69 4.72 6.03 -12.17
CA THR A 69 4.31 6.20 -10.76
C THR A 69 3.52 7.50 -10.60
N THR A 70 3.94 8.58 -11.27
CA THR A 70 3.21 9.86 -11.26
C THR A 70 1.81 9.72 -11.86
N ASP A 71 1.71 9.15 -13.06
CA ASP A 71 0.43 8.96 -13.75
C ASP A 71 -0.54 8.12 -12.91
N TYR A 72 -0.06 7.01 -12.34
CA TYR A 72 -0.92 6.12 -11.57
C TYR A 72 -1.21 6.65 -10.16
N LEU A 73 -0.33 7.44 -9.55
CA LEU A 73 -0.69 8.18 -8.34
C LEU A 73 -1.83 9.17 -8.60
N LEU A 74 -1.78 9.92 -9.71
CA LEU A 74 -2.85 10.85 -10.09
C LEU A 74 -4.20 10.13 -10.28
N ARG A 75 -4.17 8.88 -10.74
CA ARG A 75 -5.36 8.04 -10.92
C ARG A 75 -5.86 7.38 -9.63
N PHE A 76 -4.96 6.99 -8.73
CA PHE A 76 -5.31 6.18 -7.55
C PHE A 76 -5.49 6.99 -6.27
N LEU A 77 -4.97 8.21 -6.20
CA LEU A 77 -5.22 9.10 -5.08
C LEU A 77 -6.59 9.75 -5.24
N ASP A 78 -7.40 9.65 -4.19
CA ASP A 78 -8.78 10.11 -4.22
C ASP A 78 -8.99 11.15 -3.12
N PRO A 79 -9.37 12.39 -3.48
CA PRO A 79 -9.56 13.45 -2.51
C PRO A 79 -10.71 13.20 -1.53
N THR A 80 -11.70 12.37 -1.91
CA THR A 80 -12.91 12.12 -1.11
C THR A 80 -12.73 11.03 -0.07
N ILE A 81 -11.62 10.29 -0.10
CA ILE A 81 -11.37 9.23 0.88
C ILE A 81 -11.17 9.82 2.28
N ASP A 82 -12.03 9.37 3.20
CA ASP A 82 -11.90 9.57 4.64
C ASP A 82 -11.26 8.31 5.25
N TRP A 83 -9.96 8.38 5.51
CA TRP A 83 -9.14 7.27 5.97
C TRP A 83 -9.12 7.21 7.49
N PHE A 84 -9.03 6.01 8.04
CA PHE A 84 -8.84 5.78 9.48
C PHE A 84 -7.56 5.02 9.82
N LEU A 85 -6.83 4.50 8.81
CA LEU A 85 -5.44 4.06 8.92
C LEU A 85 -4.63 4.59 7.73
N LEU A 86 -3.41 5.05 7.97
CA LEU A 86 -2.50 5.58 6.95
C LEU A 86 -1.06 5.15 7.25
N PHE A 87 -0.53 4.20 6.48
CA PHE A 87 0.77 3.55 6.66
C PHE A 87 1.01 3.02 8.08
N GLU A 88 -0.02 2.39 8.64
CA GLU A 88 -0.03 1.85 9.99
C GLU A 88 0.38 0.37 10.00
N ARG A 89 0.98 -0.05 11.11
CA ARG A 89 1.29 -1.45 11.38
C ARG A 89 0.26 -2.03 12.33
N ILE A 90 -0.42 -3.09 11.90
CA ILE A 90 -1.38 -3.83 12.73
C ILE A 90 -0.70 -5.09 13.25
N GLU A 91 -0.60 -5.22 14.57
CA GLU A 91 -0.08 -6.40 15.27
C GLU A 91 -1.20 -7.42 15.52
N TYR A 92 -0.91 -8.71 15.35
CA TYR A 92 -1.80 -9.83 15.67
C TYR A 92 -0.98 -11.07 16.09
N GLY A 93 -1.18 -11.53 17.33
CA GLY A 93 -0.31 -12.54 17.92
C GLY A 93 1.16 -12.07 17.94
N ALA A 94 2.07 -12.88 17.40
CA ALA A 94 3.51 -12.52 17.26
C ALA A 94 3.86 -12.05 15.84
N LYS A 95 2.89 -11.52 15.09
CA LYS A 95 2.98 -11.19 13.67
C LYS A 95 2.38 -9.81 13.43
N HIS A 96 2.73 -9.18 12.30
CA HIS A 96 2.14 -7.92 11.87
C HIS A 96 1.74 -7.91 10.40
N VAL A 97 0.97 -6.89 10.03
CA VAL A 97 0.67 -6.53 8.64
C VAL A 97 0.73 -5.01 8.50
N ASP A 98 1.39 -4.54 7.46
CA ASP A 98 1.47 -3.12 7.15
C ASP A 98 0.31 -2.73 6.21
N VAL A 99 -0.48 -1.75 6.63
CA VAL A 99 -1.63 -1.20 5.90
C VAL A 99 -1.28 0.18 5.37
N ASP A 100 -1.34 0.37 4.05
CA ASP A 100 -1.01 1.66 3.46
C ASP A 100 -2.16 2.65 3.67
N ILE A 101 -3.40 2.25 3.37
CA ILE A 101 -4.60 3.03 3.66
C ILE A 101 -5.74 2.09 4.05
N ALA A 102 -6.50 2.41 5.08
CA ALA A 102 -7.82 1.83 5.32
C ALA A 102 -8.89 2.93 5.42
N TYR A 103 -10.01 2.71 4.74
CA TYR A 103 -11.15 3.62 4.71
C TYR A 103 -12.46 2.83 4.62
N LYS A 104 -13.57 3.48 4.97
CA LYS A 104 -14.91 2.90 4.78
C LYS A 104 -15.47 3.37 3.46
N GLN A 105 -16.03 2.44 2.70
CA GLN A 105 -16.84 2.72 1.53
C GLN A 105 -18.13 1.91 1.70
N ASP A 106 -19.24 2.61 1.89
CA ASP A 106 -20.51 2.03 2.33
C ASP A 106 -20.30 1.20 3.63
N GLU A 107 -20.73 -0.06 3.64
CA GLU A 107 -20.57 -0.99 4.76
C GLU A 107 -19.28 -1.84 4.67
N ILE A 108 -18.40 -1.54 3.70
CA ILE A 108 -17.18 -2.31 3.44
C ILE A 108 -15.96 -1.52 3.93
N CYS A 109 -15.09 -2.22 4.67
CA CYS A 109 -13.75 -1.76 4.98
C CYS A 109 -12.83 -2.05 3.79
N ILE A 110 -12.32 -1.01 3.12
CA ILE A 110 -11.35 -1.16 2.05
C ILE A 110 -9.95 -0.91 2.58
N ILE A 111 -9.05 -1.87 2.35
CA ILE A 111 -7.62 -1.75 2.60
C ILE A 111 -6.93 -1.56 1.25
N ARG A 112 -6.47 -0.36 0.96
CA ARG A 112 -5.72 -0.08 -0.27
C ARG A 112 -4.24 -0.35 -0.03
N LYS A 113 -3.62 -1.16 -0.89
CA LYS A 113 -2.20 -1.48 -0.91
C LYS A 113 -1.57 -0.99 -2.21
N PHE A 114 -0.57 -0.14 -2.13
CA PHE A 114 0.20 0.29 -3.29
C PHE A 114 1.36 -0.68 -3.51
N ILE A 115 1.54 -1.13 -4.75
CA ILE A 115 2.56 -2.11 -5.12
C ILE A 115 3.42 -1.57 -6.27
N LEU A 116 4.71 -1.84 -6.20
CA LEU A 116 5.67 -1.61 -7.29
C LEU A 116 6.03 -2.91 -8.00
N GLN A 117 5.69 -4.06 -7.43
CA GLN A 117 5.91 -5.36 -8.04
C GLN A 117 4.66 -6.19 -7.87
N GLU A 118 4.22 -6.80 -8.97
CA GLU A 118 3.16 -7.79 -8.97
C GLU A 118 3.82 -9.14 -8.73
N ASP A 119 3.35 -9.82 -7.69
CA ASP A 119 3.80 -11.15 -7.29
C ASP A 119 2.61 -11.89 -6.67
N GLU A 120 2.13 -12.92 -7.35
CA GLU A 120 0.99 -13.73 -6.88
C GLU A 120 1.23 -14.33 -5.49
N ALA A 121 2.48 -14.66 -5.17
CA ALA A 121 2.85 -15.13 -3.84
C ALA A 121 2.70 -14.01 -2.81
N PHE A 122 3.05 -12.78 -3.16
CA PHE A 122 2.85 -11.61 -2.30
C PHE A 122 1.36 -11.35 -2.05
N TYR A 123 0.50 -11.39 -3.08
CA TYR A 123 -0.94 -11.17 -2.90
C TYR A 123 -1.54 -12.19 -1.95
N SER A 124 -1.26 -13.48 -2.19
CA SER A 124 -1.73 -14.57 -1.34
C SER A 124 -1.23 -14.43 0.10
N TYR A 125 0.05 -14.09 0.27
CA TYR A 125 0.64 -13.85 1.59
C TYR A 125 -0.03 -12.67 2.31
N TYR A 126 -0.20 -11.54 1.62
CA TYR A 126 -0.78 -10.32 2.18
C TYR A 126 -2.25 -10.53 2.57
N MET A 127 -3.05 -11.15 1.70
CA MET A 127 -4.45 -11.49 1.97
C MET A 127 -4.59 -12.37 3.22
N ASN A 128 -3.73 -13.38 3.36
CA ASN A 128 -3.74 -14.24 4.56
C ASN A 128 -3.39 -13.47 5.83
N ARG A 129 -2.48 -12.48 5.78
CA ARG A 129 -2.15 -11.65 6.93
C ARG A 129 -3.28 -10.70 7.31
N ILE A 130 -3.94 -10.09 6.32
CA ILE A 130 -5.12 -9.24 6.57
C ILE A 130 -6.25 -10.07 7.19
N ALA A 131 -6.53 -11.26 6.65
CA ALA A 131 -7.53 -12.16 7.24
C ALA A 131 -7.22 -12.47 8.71
N ALA A 132 -5.98 -12.84 9.02
CA ALA A 132 -5.56 -13.15 10.39
C ALA A 132 -5.63 -11.94 11.33
N ALA A 133 -5.24 -10.75 10.87
CA ALA A 133 -5.29 -9.52 11.66
C ALA A 133 -6.73 -9.19 12.06
N PHE A 134 -7.65 -9.17 11.09
CA PHE A 134 -9.06 -8.82 11.33
C PHE A 134 -9.82 -9.90 12.12
N GLU A 135 -9.46 -11.18 11.97
CA GLU A 135 -9.98 -12.25 12.84
C GLU A 135 -9.54 -12.08 14.30
N SER A 136 -8.28 -11.67 14.54
CA SER A 136 -7.72 -11.58 15.88
C SER A 136 -8.25 -10.42 16.71
N GLU A 137 -8.56 -9.28 16.07
CA GLU A 137 -8.91 -8.06 16.80
C GLU A 137 -10.38 -8.04 17.28
N ARG A 138 -11.21 -9.07 16.98
CA ARG A 138 -12.67 -9.07 17.23
C ARG A 138 -13.34 -7.74 16.83
N ARG A 139 -12.77 -7.00 15.87
CA ARG A 139 -13.35 -5.76 15.34
C ARG A 139 -14.59 -6.17 14.57
N GLU A 140 -15.75 -6.04 15.22
CA GLU A 140 -17.12 -6.26 14.71
C GLU A 140 -17.21 -7.32 13.61
N SER A 141 -17.65 -8.52 14.00
CA SER A 141 -17.88 -9.71 13.18
C SER A 141 -18.80 -9.54 11.95
N SER A 142 -19.21 -8.32 11.62
CA SER A 142 -20.13 -7.94 10.55
C SER A 142 -19.48 -7.08 9.46
N LYS A 143 -18.22 -6.61 9.60
CA LYS A 143 -17.59 -5.78 8.56
C LYS A 143 -16.96 -6.62 7.47
N THR A 144 -17.53 -6.58 6.27
CA THR A 144 -16.86 -7.09 5.06
C THR A 144 -15.58 -6.29 4.85
N VAL A 145 -14.46 -6.98 4.70
CA VAL A 145 -13.16 -6.37 4.38
C VAL A 145 -12.80 -6.76 2.95
N ALA A 146 -12.32 -5.81 2.16
CA ALA A 146 -11.71 -6.07 0.87
C ALA A 146 -10.35 -5.39 0.79
N VAL A 147 -9.42 -6.01 0.06
CA VAL A 147 -8.11 -5.42 -0.25
C VAL A 147 -8.12 -4.94 -1.69
N GLU A 148 -7.76 -3.68 -1.89
CA GLU A 148 -7.57 -3.06 -3.20
C GLU A 148 -6.06 -2.93 -3.47
N PHE A 149 -5.54 -3.72 -4.40
CA PHE A 149 -4.16 -3.62 -4.86
C PHE A 149 -4.06 -2.62 -6.02
N CYS A 150 -3.19 -1.62 -5.87
CA CYS A 150 -2.95 -0.56 -6.84
C CYS A 150 -1.50 -0.61 -7.34
N SER A 151 -1.29 -1.06 -8.58
CA SER A 151 0.04 -1.19 -9.18
C SER A 151 0.54 0.13 -9.76
N LEU A 152 1.58 0.69 -9.15
CA LEU A 152 2.17 1.97 -9.55
C LEU A 152 3.10 1.85 -10.77
N LEU A 153 3.23 0.68 -11.39
CA LEU A 153 4.00 0.48 -12.63
C LEU A 153 3.15 0.02 -13.83
N THR A 154 1.98 -0.57 -13.58
CA THR A 154 1.09 -1.06 -14.66
C THR A 154 -0.24 -0.31 -14.70
N GLY A 155 -0.60 0.40 -13.64
CA GLY A 155 -1.90 1.07 -13.53
C GLY A 155 -3.05 0.10 -13.29
N GLN A 156 -2.75 -1.18 -13.03
CA GLN A 156 -3.76 -2.16 -12.66
C GLN A 156 -4.30 -1.91 -11.26
N ARG A 157 -5.60 -2.14 -11.12
CA ARG A 157 -6.35 -2.11 -9.87
C ARG A 157 -7.09 -3.43 -9.73
N GLN A 158 -6.88 -4.12 -8.63
CA GLN A 158 -7.55 -5.39 -8.33
C GLN A 158 -8.16 -5.32 -6.94
N ILE A 159 -9.41 -5.76 -6.80
CA ILE A 159 -10.12 -5.79 -5.52
C ILE A 159 -10.42 -7.24 -5.18
N GLN A 160 -10.04 -7.67 -3.97
CA GLN A 160 -10.27 -9.01 -3.47
C GLN A 160 -10.97 -8.97 -2.12
N ALA A 161 -12.09 -9.68 -1.98
CA ALA A 161 -12.77 -9.82 -0.70
C ALA A 161 -11.96 -10.71 0.24
N VAL A 162 -11.87 -10.32 1.51
CA VAL A 162 -11.20 -11.11 2.56
C VAL A 162 -12.19 -12.13 3.10
N VAL A 163 -11.98 -13.41 2.77
CA VAL A 163 -12.80 -14.50 3.30
C VAL A 163 -12.16 -15.00 4.59
N ALA A 164 -12.84 -14.80 5.73
CA ALA A 164 -12.42 -15.38 7.01
C ALA A 164 -12.35 -16.92 6.90
N GLN A 165 -11.24 -17.52 7.29
CA GLN A 165 -10.96 -18.94 7.07
C GLN A 165 -11.84 -19.87 7.93
N ASN A 166 -12.58 -19.32 8.90
CA ASN A 166 -13.40 -20.10 9.84
C ASN A 166 -14.74 -20.63 9.31
N ARG A 167 -15.17 -20.32 8.08
CA ARG A 167 -16.37 -20.99 7.52
C ARG A 167 -16.13 -22.47 7.16
N LEU A 168 -14.88 -22.88 6.92
CA LEU A 168 -14.57 -24.27 6.54
C LEU A 168 -14.33 -25.21 7.73
N LYS A 169 -14.05 -24.69 8.93
CA LYS A 169 -13.90 -25.54 10.14
C LYS A 169 -15.23 -25.87 10.81
N GLN A 170 -16.26 -25.03 10.65
CA GLN A 170 -17.60 -25.30 11.20
C GLN A 170 -18.47 -26.22 10.32
N LEU A 171 -18.07 -26.50 9.08
CA LEU A 171 -18.77 -27.43 8.17
C LEU A 171 -18.22 -28.86 8.20
N LYS A 172 -17.10 -29.11 8.90
CA LYS A 172 -16.53 -30.45 9.10
C LYS A 172 -16.85 -31.07 10.46
N THR A 173 -17.74 -30.45 11.22
CA THR A 173 -18.27 -30.98 12.49
C THR A 173 -19.79 -30.96 12.44
N LYS A 174 -20.34 -31.82 11.58
CA LYS A 174 -21.71 -32.34 11.70
C LYS A 174 -21.71 -33.78 11.24
#